data_AF-A0A239QH24-F1
#
_entry.id   AF-A0A239QH24-F1
#
_cell.length_a   1.000
_cell.length_b   1.000
_cell.length_c   1.000
_cell.angle_alpha   90.00
_cell.angle_beta   90.00
_cell.angle_gamma   90.00
#
_symmetry.space_group_name_H-M   'P 1'
#
loop_
_entity.id
_entity.type
_entity.pdbx_description
1 polymer ?
#
loop_
_entity_poly.entity_id
_entity_poly.type
_entity_poly.pdbx_seq_one_letter_code
_entity_poly.pdbx_strand_id
1 'polypeptide(L)'
;MKKKYLIAGTVVVIAVIAAVVLLLLNNSNNNSEFRIQNSELNAENVSTAVPSTDIKEVPVLNAEPEKTEVPVAEKKDNKAEAEATDQPFLVQITDDDPSIAYVLVRMPNPIGLLPLPLEGEYSKTIRTKLADGSEFVNVLHLTPNGFRMEDANCEGHDCVNQGEVTLENREDRILWNMIICLPHQLSAELITREEAEQMLAH
;
A
#
# COMPACT_ATOMS: atom_id res chain seq x y z
N MET A 1 -63.07 14.24 13.04
CA MET A 1 -61.96 14.15 14.01
C MET A 1 -60.79 13.26 13.55
N LYS A 2 -61.01 12.17 12.80
CA LYS A 2 -59.94 11.23 12.35
C LYS A 2 -58.83 11.82 11.45
N LYS A 3 -59.14 12.85 10.63
CA LYS A 3 -58.17 13.45 9.69
C LYS A 3 -57.04 14.25 10.37
N LYS A 4 -57.30 14.82 11.55
CA LYS A 4 -56.30 15.59 12.33
C LYS A 4 -55.25 14.68 12.98
N TYR A 5 -55.65 13.48 13.41
CA TYR A 5 -54.75 12.49 14.00
C TYR A 5 -53.86 11.78 12.95
N LEU A 6 -54.33 11.66 11.69
CA LEU A 6 -53.53 11.10 10.60
C LEU A 6 -52.34 12.03 10.23
N ILE A 7 -52.57 13.35 10.21
CA ILE A 7 -51.55 14.36 9.92
C ILE A 7 -50.58 14.52 11.10
N ALA A 8 -51.10 14.54 12.34
CA ALA A 8 -50.25 14.60 13.52
C ALA A 8 -49.36 13.35 13.66
N GLY A 9 -49.91 12.15 13.36
CA GLY A 9 -49.15 10.90 13.39
C GLY A 9 -48.03 10.83 12.35
N THR A 10 -48.27 11.33 11.13
CA THR A 10 -47.24 11.35 10.07
C THR A 10 -46.11 12.32 10.39
N VAL A 11 -46.41 13.49 10.96
CA VAL A 11 -45.37 14.47 11.36
C VAL A 11 -44.47 13.91 12.48
N VAL A 12 -45.05 13.20 13.45
CA VAL A 12 -44.27 12.58 14.53
C VAL A 12 -43.36 11.47 14.00
N VAL A 13 -43.86 10.62 13.10
CA VAL A 13 -43.05 9.55 12.50
C VAL A 13 -41.89 10.12 11.69
N ILE A 14 -42.11 11.18 10.90
CA ILE A 14 -41.05 11.86 10.14
C ILE A 14 -40.00 12.46 11.07
N ALA A 15 -40.43 13.08 12.18
CA ALA A 15 -39.50 13.67 13.16
C ALA A 15 -38.63 12.60 13.85
N VAL A 16 -39.20 11.44 14.17
CA VAL A 16 -38.43 10.32 14.76
C VAL A 16 -37.42 9.76 13.76
N ILE A 17 -37.83 9.58 12.50
CA ILE A 17 -36.91 9.11 11.44
C ILE A 17 -35.77 10.11 11.25
N ALA A 18 -36.05 11.42 11.21
CA ALA A 18 -35.02 12.45 11.09
C ALA A 18 -34.04 12.45 12.27
N ALA A 19 -34.53 12.25 13.49
CA ALA A 19 -33.68 12.15 14.69
C ALA A 19 -32.77 10.92 14.65
N VAL A 20 -33.29 9.76 14.21
CA VAL A 20 -32.49 8.54 14.05
C VAL A 20 -31.42 8.72 12.98
N VAL A 21 -31.75 9.33 11.84
CA VAL A 21 -30.78 9.63 10.78
C VAL A 21 -29.68 10.57 11.29
N LEU A 22 -30.02 11.61 12.05
CA LEU A 22 -29.02 12.50 12.67
C LEU A 22 -28.09 11.76 13.63
N LEU A 23 -28.63 10.85 14.45
CA LEU A 23 -27.84 10.05 15.38
C LEU A 23 -26.87 9.12 14.64
N LEU A 24 -27.32 8.49 13.55
CA LEU A 24 -26.47 7.61 12.73
C LEU A 24 -25.35 8.40 12.02
N LEU A 25 -25.64 9.59 11.50
CA LEU A 25 -24.64 10.45 10.88
C LEU A 25 -23.61 10.98 11.89
N ASN A 26 -24.05 11.30 13.11
CA ASN A 26 -23.14 11.77 14.17
C ASN A 26 -22.24 10.64 14.72
N ASN A 27 -22.75 9.41 14.78
CA ASN A 27 -21.99 8.25 15.28
C ASN A 27 -20.89 7.80 14.30
N SER A 28 -20.99 8.13 13.01
CA SER A 28 -19.96 7.80 12.02
C SER A 28 -18.64 8.55 12.21
N ASN A 29 -18.60 9.56 13.09
CA ASN A 29 -17.40 10.37 13.34
C ASN A 29 -16.57 9.91 14.55
N ASN A 30 -16.98 8.83 15.22
CA ASN A 30 -16.26 8.30 16.38
C ASN A 30 -15.42 7.07 15.98
N ASN A 31 -14.25 7.30 15.39
CA ASN A 31 -13.21 6.27 15.37
C ASN A 31 -12.74 6.06 16.81
N SER A 32 -13.07 4.91 17.41
CA SER A 32 -12.49 4.49 18.68
C SER A 32 -10.99 4.33 18.47
N GLU A 33 -10.17 5.16 19.13
CA GLU A 33 -8.73 4.93 19.22
C GLU A 33 -8.48 3.54 19.82
N PHE A 34 -8.06 2.59 18.99
CA PHE A 34 -7.47 1.36 19.49
C PHE A 34 -6.05 1.68 19.97
N ARG A 35 -5.94 2.11 21.22
CA ARG A 35 -4.65 2.29 21.89
C ARG A 35 -4.10 0.93 22.28
N ILE A 36 -3.13 0.41 21.51
CA ILE A 36 -2.22 -0.62 22.01
C ILE A 36 -1.48 0.00 23.21
N GLN A 37 -1.73 -0.51 24.41
CA GLN A 37 -0.83 -0.27 25.54
C GLN A 37 0.37 -1.19 25.35
N ASN A 38 1.43 -0.68 24.73
CA ASN A 38 2.74 -1.31 24.80
C ASN A 38 3.16 -1.30 26.28
N SER A 39 3.01 -2.44 26.96
CA SER A 39 3.64 -2.64 28.25
C SER A 39 5.13 -2.79 28.00
N GLU A 40 5.90 -1.85 28.52
CA GLU A 40 7.36 -1.78 28.41
C GLU A 40 7.97 -3.11 28.86
N LEU A 41 8.60 -3.85 27.94
CA LEU A 41 9.48 -4.95 28.31
C LEU A 41 10.81 -4.31 28.74
N ASN A 42 10.92 -3.99 30.03
CA ASN A 42 12.18 -3.59 30.65
C ASN A 42 13.18 -4.74 30.55
N ALA A 43 14.07 -4.67 29.56
CA ALA A 43 15.30 -5.44 29.52
C ALA A 43 16.42 -4.61 30.13
N GLU A 44 16.45 -4.51 31.46
CA GLU A 44 17.63 -4.06 32.18
C GLU A 44 18.06 -5.11 33.21
N ASN A 45 19.38 -5.39 33.17
CA ASN A 45 20.20 -6.12 34.12
C ASN A 45 20.25 -7.66 34.03
N VAL A 46 21.25 -8.17 33.29
CA VAL A 46 22.33 -8.96 33.93
C VAL A 46 23.67 -8.52 33.36
N SER A 47 24.44 -7.86 34.22
CA SER A 47 25.88 -7.63 34.11
C SER A 47 26.67 -8.91 34.42
N THR A 48 27.65 -9.26 33.58
CA THR A 48 28.99 -9.68 34.04
C THR A 48 30.04 -9.62 32.92
N ALA A 49 31.02 -8.74 33.11
CA ALA A 49 32.39 -8.70 32.57
C ALA A 49 33.10 -10.09 32.64
N VAL A 50 34.15 -10.52 31.91
CA VAL A 50 35.26 -10.03 31.03
C VAL A 50 36.08 -11.34 30.70
N PRO A 51 36.99 -11.51 29.69
CA PRO A 51 37.98 -10.56 29.17
C PRO A 51 38.26 -10.52 27.65
N SER A 52 39.02 -9.47 27.32
CA SER A 52 39.68 -9.11 26.07
C SER A 52 40.54 -10.19 25.42
N THR A 53 40.48 -10.23 24.09
CA THR A 53 41.60 -10.61 23.22
C THR A 53 41.68 -9.64 22.03
N ASP A 54 42.58 -8.67 22.17
CA ASP A 54 43.58 -8.22 21.19
C ASP A 54 43.27 -8.47 19.70
N ILE A 55 42.84 -7.43 18.98
CA ILE A 55 43.24 -7.24 17.57
C ILE A 55 43.59 -5.75 17.40
N LYS A 56 44.84 -5.54 17.00
CA LYS A 56 45.53 -4.26 16.77
C LYS A 56 44.83 -3.33 15.78
N GLU A 57 44.99 -2.04 16.06
CA GLU A 57 44.57 -0.90 15.26
C GLU A 57 45.54 -0.57 14.11
N VAL A 58 44.96 -0.12 12.98
CA VAL A 58 45.42 0.75 11.87
C VAL A 58 46.59 0.31 10.94
N PRO A 59 46.62 0.71 9.63
CA PRO A 59 46.18 2.02 9.12
C PRO A 59 45.27 2.07 7.87
N VAL A 60 44.50 3.15 7.86
CA VAL A 60 43.85 3.81 6.72
C VAL A 60 44.89 4.17 5.66
N LEU A 61 44.59 3.86 4.39
CA LEU A 61 45.26 4.50 3.25
C LEU A 61 44.20 5.21 2.40
N ASN A 62 44.30 6.54 2.40
CA ASN A 62 43.64 7.46 1.49
C ASN A 62 43.85 7.07 0.03
N ALA A 63 42.79 7.17 -0.78
CA ALA A 63 42.91 7.61 -2.17
C ALA A 63 41.56 8.20 -2.65
N GLU A 64 41.55 9.51 -2.87
CA GLU A 64 40.59 10.25 -3.69
C GLU A 64 41.35 11.47 -4.25
N PRO A 65 41.00 12.08 -5.41
CA PRO A 65 40.23 11.63 -6.58
C PRO A 65 41.07 11.69 -7.88
N GLU A 66 40.66 11.01 -8.95
CA GLU A 66 40.96 11.49 -10.30
C GLU A 66 39.75 11.36 -11.24
N LYS A 67 39.32 12.54 -11.69
CA LYS A 67 38.35 12.87 -12.71
C LYS A 67 38.90 12.47 -14.08
N THR A 68 38.07 11.88 -14.97
CA THR A 68 37.94 12.25 -16.41
C THR A 68 36.90 11.37 -17.12
N GLU A 69 35.76 12.00 -17.41
CA GLU A 69 35.00 12.05 -18.68
C GLU A 69 34.50 10.76 -19.38
N VAL A 70 33.21 10.51 -19.13
CA VAL A 70 32.09 10.11 -20.00
C VAL A 70 32.33 10.11 -21.54
N PRO A 71 31.75 9.13 -22.26
CA PRO A 71 30.96 9.45 -23.45
C PRO A 71 29.50 9.01 -23.29
N VAL A 72 28.65 9.99 -23.57
CA VAL A 72 27.19 9.95 -23.55
C VAL A 72 26.72 9.00 -24.65
N ALA A 73 26.01 7.94 -24.26
CA ALA A 73 25.15 7.18 -25.16
C ALA A 73 23.72 7.67 -24.96
N GLU A 74 23.15 8.18 -26.04
CA GLU A 74 21.83 8.80 -26.14
C GLU A 74 20.70 7.90 -25.62
N LYS A 75 20.02 8.35 -24.56
CA LYS A 75 18.69 7.85 -24.19
C LYS A 75 17.69 8.33 -25.23
N LYS A 76 17.07 7.39 -25.94
CA LYS A 76 15.81 7.65 -26.64
C LYS A 76 14.68 7.56 -25.63
N ASP A 77 14.22 8.72 -25.18
CA ASP A 77 13.00 8.89 -24.41
C ASP A 77 11.80 8.59 -25.31
N ASN A 78 11.27 7.37 -25.24
CA ASN A 78 9.91 7.09 -25.66
C ASN A 78 9.02 7.11 -24.42
N LYS A 79 8.70 8.34 -23.98
CA LYS A 79 7.62 8.62 -23.03
C LYS A 79 6.29 8.35 -23.72
N ALA A 80 5.85 7.09 -23.73
CA ALA A 80 4.46 6.76 -23.95
C ALA A 80 3.73 7.04 -22.62
N GLU A 81 3.34 8.29 -22.44
CA GLU A 81 2.45 8.74 -21.40
C GLU A 81 1.07 8.13 -21.67
N ALA A 82 0.86 6.91 -21.15
CA ALA A 82 -0.45 6.29 -21.14
C ALA A 82 -1.37 7.18 -20.30
N GLU A 83 -2.33 7.76 -20.99
CA GLU A 83 -3.34 8.69 -20.50
C GLU A 83 -4.01 8.12 -19.24
N ALA A 84 -3.82 8.81 -18.12
CA ALA A 84 -4.41 8.46 -16.84
C ALA A 84 -5.92 8.74 -16.89
N THR A 85 -6.69 7.72 -17.24
CA THR A 85 -8.13 7.70 -17.05
C THR A 85 -8.46 7.64 -15.56
N ASP A 86 -9.29 8.58 -15.12
CA ASP A 86 -9.61 8.92 -13.73
C ASP A 86 -10.60 7.91 -13.08
N GLN A 87 -10.25 6.62 -13.08
CA GLN A 87 -10.92 5.56 -12.32
C GLN A 87 -9.87 4.52 -11.87
N PRO A 88 -9.48 4.46 -10.58
CA PRO A 88 -8.32 3.66 -10.22
C PRO A 88 -8.75 2.21 -9.94
N PHE A 89 -8.37 1.32 -10.86
CA PHE A 89 -7.96 -0.07 -10.56
C PHE A 89 -8.97 -1.24 -10.56
N LEU A 90 -10.11 -1.20 -11.24
CA LEU A 90 -10.87 -2.45 -11.47
C LEU A 90 -10.54 -3.06 -12.82
N VAL A 91 -9.52 -3.93 -12.86
CA VAL A 91 -9.42 -4.94 -13.93
C VAL A 91 -10.46 -6.01 -13.64
N GLN A 92 -11.43 -6.18 -14.55
CA GLN A 92 -12.28 -7.37 -14.55
C GLN A 92 -11.42 -8.51 -15.07
N ILE A 93 -11.26 -9.57 -14.28
CA ILE A 93 -10.61 -10.80 -14.76
C ILE A 93 -11.57 -11.42 -15.77
N THR A 94 -11.14 -11.47 -17.03
CA THR A 94 -11.88 -12.12 -18.12
C THR A 94 -11.17 -13.40 -18.52
N ASP A 95 -11.90 -14.28 -19.21
CA ASP A 95 -11.32 -15.53 -19.75
C ASP A 95 -10.13 -15.27 -20.69
N ASP A 96 -10.14 -14.12 -21.37
CA ASP A 96 -9.09 -13.68 -22.30
C ASP A 96 -7.90 -13.00 -21.61
N ASP A 97 -7.95 -12.74 -20.30
CA ASP A 97 -6.83 -12.18 -19.55
C ASP A 97 -5.77 -13.29 -19.33
N PRO A 98 -4.60 -13.19 -19.97
CA PRO A 98 -3.60 -14.25 -19.89
C PRO A 98 -2.75 -14.17 -18.61
N SER A 99 -3.00 -13.18 -17.75
CA SER A 99 -2.21 -12.95 -16.55
C SER A 99 -2.36 -14.10 -15.56
N ILE A 100 -1.24 -14.71 -15.17
CA ILE A 100 -1.23 -15.83 -14.23
C ILE A 100 -1.40 -15.39 -12.76
N ALA A 101 -1.21 -14.10 -12.49
CA ALA A 101 -1.27 -13.51 -11.17
C ALA A 101 -1.53 -12.01 -11.24
N TYR A 102 -1.92 -11.45 -10.12
CA TYR A 102 -2.30 -10.06 -9.94
C TYR A 102 -1.70 -9.48 -8.67
N VAL A 103 -1.40 -8.19 -8.69
CA VAL A 103 -1.16 -7.42 -7.47
C VAL A 103 -2.49 -6.80 -7.06
N LEU A 104 -3.04 -7.31 -5.96
CA LEU A 104 -4.19 -6.74 -5.28
C LEU A 104 -3.76 -5.56 -4.42
N VAL A 105 -4.13 -4.37 -4.87
CA VAL A 105 -3.90 -3.10 -4.19
C VAL A 105 -5.12 -2.78 -3.34
N ARG A 106 -4.95 -2.65 -2.03
CA ARG A 106 -5.98 -2.16 -1.11
C ARG A 106 -5.57 -0.81 -0.54
N MET A 107 -6.49 0.13 -0.64
CA MET A 107 -6.45 1.44 0.02
C MET A 107 -7.80 1.64 0.71
N PRO A 108 -7.97 2.68 1.56
CA PRO A 108 -9.27 3.00 2.15
C PRO A 108 -10.38 3.14 1.10
N ASN A 109 -10.05 3.65 -0.09
CA ASN A 109 -10.87 3.65 -1.30
C ASN A 109 -10.00 4.12 -2.50
N PRO A 110 -9.89 3.43 -3.66
CA PRO A 110 -10.47 2.13 -4.05
C PRO A 110 -9.56 0.91 -3.78
N ILE A 111 -10.11 -0.30 -3.97
CA ILE A 111 -9.37 -1.57 -4.11
C ILE A 111 -9.21 -1.88 -5.59
N GLY A 112 -8.11 -2.52 -5.99
CA GLY A 112 -7.97 -2.96 -7.36
C GLY A 112 -6.91 -3.98 -7.68
N LEU A 113 -6.97 -4.51 -8.90
CA LEU A 113 -6.11 -5.58 -9.39
C LEU A 113 -5.21 -5.07 -10.51
N LEU A 114 -3.92 -5.36 -10.40
CA LEU A 114 -2.92 -5.07 -11.42
C LEU A 114 -2.38 -6.38 -11.99
N PRO A 115 -2.60 -6.70 -13.26
CA PRO A 115 -2.11 -7.94 -13.86
C PRO A 115 -0.58 -7.96 -13.91
N LEU A 116 0.05 -9.09 -13.58
CA LEU A 116 1.45 -9.29 -13.94
C LEU A 116 1.59 -9.33 -15.47
N PRO A 117 2.55 -8.62 -16.06
CA PRO A 117 2.77 -8.69 -17.50
C PRO A 117 3.28 -10.08 -17.90
N LEU A 118 2.92 -10.57 -19.08
CA LEU A 118 3.49 -11.84 -19.60
C LEU A 118 4.98 -11.70 -19.92
N GLU A 119 5.36 -10.54 -20.46
CA GLU A 119 6.71 -10.21 -20.89
C GLU A 119 6.99 -8.74 -20.57
N GLY A 120 8.27 -8.42 -20.36
CA GLY A 120 8.70 -7.07 -19.98
C GLY A 120 8.22 -6.67 -18.60
N GLU A 121 8.27 -5.38 -18.31
CA GLU A 121 8.00 -4.82 -16.98
C GLU A 121 7.27 -3.49 -17.13
N TYR A 122 6.47 -3.12 -16.13
CA TYR A 122 5.83 -1.81 -16.09
C TYR A 122 5.70 -1.28 -14.68
N SER A 123 5.60 0.04 -14.56
CA SER A 123 5.36 0.71 -13.28
C SER A 123 3.99 1.37 -13.26
N LYS A 124 3.34 1.33 -12.10
CA LYS A 124 2.03 1.92 -11.87
C LYS A 124 2.07 2.83 -10.65
N THR A 125 1.84 4.11 -10.90
CA THR A 125 1.70 5.11 -9.84
C THR A 125 0.28 5.07 -9.26
N ILE A 126 0.22 4.97 -7.95
CA ILE A 126 -0.97 5.04 -7.12
C ILE A 126 -0.90 6.36 -6.36
N ARG A 127 -1.95 7.18 -6.48
CA ARG A 127 -2.03 8.51 -5.87
C ARG A 127 -3.29 8.62 -5.03
N THR A 128 -3.15 9.16 -3.82
CA THR A 128 -4.28 9.50 -2.94
C THR A 128 -4.16 10.96 -2.53
N LYS A 129 -5.14 11.77 -2.92
CA LYS A 129 -5.24 13.17 -2.51
C LYS A 129 -5.80 13.25 -1.09
N LEU A 130 -5.13 14.01 -0.24
CA LEU A 130 -5.54 14.26 1.14
C LEU A 130 -6.39 15.54 1.24
N ALA A 131 -7.09 15.68 2.36
CA ALA A 131 -7.96 16.83 2.62
C ALA A 131 -7.19 18.16 2.71
N ASP A 132 -5.90 18.13 3.06
CA ASP A 132 -5.02 19.29 3.13
C ASP A 132 -4.39 19.67 1.76
N GLY A 133 -4.72 18.94 0.70
CA GLY A 133 -4.20 19.15 -0.65
C GLY A 133 -2.86 18.49 -0.94
N SER A 134 -2.25 17.80 0.03
CA SER A 134 -1.09 16.95 -0.23
C SER A 134 -1.49 15.65 -0.93
N GLU A 135 -0.50 14.94 -1.49
CA GLU A 135 -0.72 13.64 -2.14
C GLU A 135 0.17 12.58 -1.50
N PHE A 136 -0.42 11.44 -1.17
CA PHE A 136 0.33 10.19 -0.99
C PHE A 136 0.57 9.57 -2.36
N VAL A 137 1.81 9.16 -2.60
CA VAL A 137 2.28 8.59 -3.85
C VAL A 137 3.03 7.30 -3.55
N ASN A 138 2.63 6.23 -4.21
CA ASN A 138 3.31 4.94 -4.24
C ASN A 138 3.48 4.51 -5.71
N VAL A 139 4.64 3.98 -6.06
CA VAL A 139 4.91 3.46 -7.40
C VAL A 139 5.21 1.98 -7.27
N LEU A 140 4.32 1.14 -7.79
CA LEU A 140 4.56 -0.29 -7.89
C LEU A 140 5.25 -0.57 -9.22
N HIS A 141 6.28 -1.41 -9.20
CA HIS A 141 6.92 -1.95 -10.39
C HIS A 141 6.61 -3.44 -10.46
N LEU A 142 6.07 -3.86 -11.61
CA LEU A 142 5.55 -5.20 -11.85
C LEU A 142 6.39 -5.89 -12.93
N THR A 143 6.75 -7.13 -12.64
CA THR A 143 7.51 -8.02 -13.50
C THR A 143 6.66 -9.28 -13.79
N PRO A 144 7.02 -10.14 -14.73
CA PRO A 144 6.24 -11.35 -15.00
C PRO A 144 6.15 -12.31 -13.82
N ASN A 145 7.06 -12.19 -12.86
CA ASN A 145 7.15 -13.07 -11.70
C ASN A 145 6.66 -12.44 -10.40
N GLY A 146 6.37 -11.13 -10.38
CA GLY A 146 6.11 -10.46 -9.11
C GLY A 146 6.02 -8.94 -9.18
N PHE A 147 6.24 -8.31 -8.03
CA PHE A 147 6.22 -6.87 -7.91
C PHE A 147 7.08 -6.36 -6.75
N ARG A 148 7.46 -5.10 -6.82
CA ARG A 148 8.10 -4.36 -5.72
C ARG A 148 7.54 -2.95 -5.64
N MET A 149 7.71 -2.31 -4.49
CA MET A 149 7.56 -0.85 -4.40
C MET A 149 8.82 -0.21 -4.98
N GLU A 150 8.68 0.49 -6.09
CA GLU A 150 9.78 1.20 -6.75
C GLU A 150 10.09 2.53 -6.09
N ASP A 151 9.05 3.27 -5.72
CA ASP A 151 9.17 4.57 -5.06
C ASP A 151 7.94 4.85 -4.20
N ALA A 152 8.09 5.71 -3.19
CA ALA A 152 6.99 6.22 -2.40
C ALA A 152 7.42 7.53 -1.73
N ASN A 153 6.51 8.49 -1.56
CA ASN A 153 6.80 9.71 -0.79
C ASN A 153 6.48 9.60 0.72
N CYS A 154 6.38 8.37 1.25
CA CYS A 154 6.18 8.14 2.67
C CYS A 154 7.48 8.37 3.45
N GLU A 155 7.36 8.83 4.68
CA GLU A 155 8.50 8.92 5.59
C GLU A 155 9.13 7.55 5.84
N GLY A 156 10.47 7.49 5.87
CA GLY A 156 11.26 6.27 6.15
C GLY A 156 11.41 5.30 4.97
N HIS A 157 10.53 5.37 3.96
CA HIS A 157 10.54 4.50 2.78
C HIS A 157 10.55 2.99 3.10
N ASP A 158 9.99 2.57 4.25
CA ASP A 158 9.95 1.17 4.66
C ASP A 158 9.29 0.27 3.60
N CYS A 159 8.28 0.76 2.89
CA CYS A 159 7.63 0.02 1.81
C CYS A 159 8.54 -0.26 0.62
N VAL A 160 9.45 0.66 0.27
CA VAL A 160 10.48 0.47 -0.77
C VAL A 160 11.51 -0.56 -0.29
N ASN A 161 11.87 -0.52 1.00
CA ASN A 161 12.87 -1.39 1.60
C ASN A 161 12.37 -2.82 1.91
N GLN A 162 11.07 -3.10 1.79
CA GLN A 162 10.50 -4.44 1.98
C GLN A 162 10.90 -5.44 0.87
N GLY A 163 11.50 -4.97 -0.23
CA GLY A 163 12.00 -5.78 -1.32
C GLY A 163 10.91 -6.31 -2.25
N GLU A 164 11.31 -7.20 -3.15
CA GLU A 164 10.42 -7.77 -4.18
C GLU A 164 9.65 -8.98 -3.65
N VAL A 165 8.36 -9.04 -4.03
CA VAL A 165 7.49 -10.18 -3.84
C VAL A 165 7.36 -10.90 -5.16
N THR A 166 7.70 -12.19 -5.20
CA THR A 166 7.57 -13.02 -6.39
C THR A 166 6.68 -14.22 -6.12
N LEU A 167 6.18 -14.85 -7.17
CA LEU A 167 5.42 -16.10 -7.08
C LEU A 167 6.22 -17.22 -6.39
N GLU A 168 7.55 -17.17 -6.47
CA GLU A 168 8.45 -18.13 -5.84
C GLU A 168 8.66 -17.85 -4.36
N ASN A 169 8.84 -16.58 -3.96
CA ASN A 169 9.24 -16.24 -2.60
C ASN A 169 8.09 -15.84 -1.67
N ARG A 170 6.86 -15.70 -2.20
CA ARG A 170 5.71 -15.14 -1.48
C ARG A 170 5.30 -15.90 -0.22
N GLU A 171 5.71 -17.15 -0.04
CA GLU A 171 5.40 -17.94 1.16
C GLU A 171 6.51 -17.89 2.23
N ASP A 172 7.73 -17.50 1.84
CA ASP A 172 8.91 -17.55 2.71
C ASP A 172 9.29 -16.19 3.32
N ARG A 173 8.69 -15.10 2.80
CA ARG A 173 8.93 -13.73 3.28
C ARG A 173 8.24 -13.46 4.62
N ILE A 174 8.81 -12.56 5.42
CA ILE A 174 8.25 -12.12 6.71
C ILE A 174 6.82 -11.56 6.54
N LEU A 175 6.61 -10.78 5.48
CA LEU A 175 5.30 -10.22 5.11
C LEU A 175 4.60 -11.05 4.03
N TRP A 176 4.97 -12.32 3.88
CA TRP A 176 4.39 -13.24 2.90
C TRP A 176 4.35 -12.63 1.48
N ASN A 177 3.17 -12.60 0.88
CA ASN A 177 2.89 -12.14 -0.46
C ASN A 177 2.66 -10.62 -0.53
N MET A 178 2.99 -9.85 0.51
CA MET A 178 2.58 -8.45 0.65
C MET A 178 3.74 -7.45 0.73
N ILE A 179 3.44 -6.22 0.33
CA ILE A 179 4.15 -4.98 0.69
C ILE A 179 3.15 -4.01 1.33
N ILE A 180 3.53 -3.38 2.44
CA ILE A 180 2.68 -2.44 3.18
C ILE A 180 3.35 -1.07 3.23
N CYS A 181 2.62 -0.03 2.83
CA CYS A 181 2.94 1.37 3.14
C CYS A 181 1.99 1.86 4.25
N LEU A 182 2.39 1.69 5.51
CA LEU A 182 1.58 2.06 6.67
C LEU A 182 1.20 3.56 6.67
N PRO A 183 2.12 4.52 6.43
CA PRO A 183 1.76 5.95 6.43
C PRO A 183 0.70 6.31 5.38
N HIS A 184 0.69 5.62 4.24
CA HIS A 184 -0.27 5.85 3.16
C HIS A 184 -1.50 4.94 3.21
N GLN A 185 -1.61 4.07 4.22
CA GLN A 185 -2.69 3.08 4.36
C GLN A 185 -2.87 2.19 3.11
N LEU A 186 -1.76 1.88 2.44
CA LEU A 186 -1.75 1.07 1.22
C LEU A 186 -1.15 -0.30 1.52
N SER A 187 -1.83 -1.36 1.08
CA SER A 187 -1.24 -2.70 0.96
C SER A 187 -1.33 -3.19 -0.48
N ALA A 188 -0.28 -3.87 -0.91
CA ALA A 188 -0.21 -4.52 -2.21
C ALA A 188 0.12 -5.99 -1.96
N GLU A 189 -0.68 -6.89 -2.52
CA GLU A 189 -0.60 -8.34 -2.27
C GLU A 189 -0.51 -9.09 -3.59
N LEU A 190 0.47 -9.99 -3.75
CA LEU A 190 0.58 -10.86 -4.91
C LEU A 190 -0.35 -12.07 -4.74
N ILE A 191 -1.37 -12.16 -5.58
CA ILE A 191 -2.32 -13.26 -5.62
C ILE A 191 -2.29 -13.94 -6.98
N THR A 192 -2.48 -15.26 -7.00
CA THR A 192 -2.63 -16.06 -8.23
C THR A 192 -3.95 -15.72 -8.92
N ARG A 193 -4.07 -16.09 -10.20
CA ARG A 193 -5.33 -15.96 -10.94
C ARG A 193 -6.46 -16.71 -10.24
N GLU A 194 -6.21 -17.92 -9.78
CA GLU A 194 -7.21 -18.74 -9.08
C GLU A 194 -7.68 -18.07 -7.78
N GLU A 195 -6.77 -17.49 -6.99
CA GLU A 195 -7.12 -16.73 -5.79
C GLU A 195 -7.95 -15.49 -6.14
N ALA A 196 -7.59 -14.78 -7.20
CA ALA A 196 -8.30 -13.58 -7.63
C ALA A 196 -9.71 -13.89 -8.16
N GLU A 197 -9.87 -14.96 -8.94
CA GLU A 197 -11.18 -15.44 -9.40
C GLU A 197 -12.07 -15.86 -8.23
N GLN A 198 -11.51 -16.57 -7.24
CA GLN A 198 -12.24 -16.94 -6.02
C GLN A 198 -12.71 -15.72 -5.23
N MET A 199 -11.88 -14.68 -5.16
CA MET A 199 -12.24 -13.42 -4.49
C MET A 199 -13.38 -12.66 -5.19
N LEU A 200 -13.48 -12.74 -6.52
CA LEU A 200 -14.50 -12.03 -7.31
C LEU A 200 -15.82 -12.81 -7.44
N ALA A 201 -15.85 -14.09 -7.09
CA ALA A 201 -17.03 -14.94 -7.21
C ALA A 201 -18.09 -14.73 -6.10
N HIS A 202 -17.87 -13.81 -5.16
CA HIS A 202 -18.70 -13.55 -3.98
C HIS A 202 -19.07 -12.08 -3.82
#